data_AF-A0A932LWW4-F1
#
_entry.id   AF-A0A932LWW4-F1
#
_cell.length_a   1.000
_cell.length_b   1.000
_cell.length_c   1.000
_cell.angle_alpha   90.00
_cell.angle_beta   90.00
_cell.angle_gamma   90.00
#
_symmetry.space_group_name_H-M   'P 1'
#
loop_
_entity.id
_entity.type
_entity.pdbx_description
1 polymer ?
#
loop_
_entity_poly.entity_id
_entity_poly.type
_entity_poly.pdbx_seq_one_letter_code
_entity_poly.pdbx_strand_id
1 'polypeptide(L)'
;MGRWSEEEAEAGSRWGGRRRRILLLAGGVLLGLLLVSLSGDGSLIRLYRSTRQQSALRQEIERLKDENARLRREVEALQHDETRLEEIARLKLGLVRPGEVVYRFLGPARSDAGRGGGPDRR
;
A
#
# COMPACT_ATOMS: atom_id res chain seq x y z
N MET A 1 -32.88 -8.35 91.15
CA MET A 1 -31.92 -7.86 90.13
C MET A 1 -31.45 -9.07 89.31
N GLY A 2 -31.52 -9.03 87.98
CA GLY A 2 -30.77 -9.98 87.13
C GLY A 2 -31.55 -11.07 86.37
N ARG A 3 -32.71 -10.78 85.77
CA ARG A 3 -33.39 -11.73 84.86
C ARG A 3 -33.84 -11.13 83.53
N TRP A 4 -33.21 -10.03 83.12
CA TRP A 4 -33.56 -9.26 81.91
C TRP A 4 -32.43 -9.21 80.86
N SER A 5 -31.37 -10.03 80.96
CA SER A 5 -30.20 -9.92 80.05
C SER A 5 -30.13 -10.96 78.94
N GLU A 6 -30.95 -12.01 78.94
CA GLU A 6 -30.78 -13.13 78.01
C GLU A 6 -31.58 -12.94 76.70
N GLU A 7 -32.71 -12.22 76.73
CA GLU A 7 -33.54 -12.05 75.53
C GLU A 7 -32.97 -11.00 74.53
N GLU A 8 -32.17 -10.04 75.01
CA GLU A 8 -31.56 -9.02 74.14
C GLU A 8 -30.35 -9.54 73.36
N ALA A 9 -29.67 -10.59 73.86
CA ALA A 9 -28.50 -11.17 73.22
C ALA A 9 -28.84 -11.94 71.92
N GLU A 10 -30.03 -12.55 71.86
CA GLU A 10 -30.41 -13.39 70.71
C GLU A 10 -31.03 -12.58 69.55
N ALA A 11 -31.58 -11.39 69.82
CA ALA A 11 -32.19 -10.54 68.81
C ALA A 11 -31.18 -9.92 67.82
N GLY A 12 -29.92 -9.75 68.22
CA GLY A 12 -28.89 -9.03 67.46
C GLY A 12 -28.27 -9.81 66.28
N SER A 13 -28.36 -11.14 66.26
CA SER A 13 -27.60 -11.97 65.29
C SER A 13 -28.36 -12.25 63.99
N ARG A 14 -29.69 -12.13 63.98
CA ARG A 14 -30.55 -12.43 62.82
C ARG A 14 -30.40 -11.42 61.67
N TRP A 15 -29.88 -10.23 61.95
CA TRP A 15 -29.59 -9.20 60.94
C TRP A 15 -28.23 -9.37 60.26
N GLY A 16 -27.25 -9.99 60.93
CA GLY A 16 -25.87 -10.14 60.42
C GLY A 16 -25.76 -11.09 59.23
N GLY A 17 -26.55 -12.18 59.22
CA GLY A 17 -26.52 -13.17 58.13
C GLY A 17 -27.01 -12.62 56.79
N ARG A 18 -28.07 -11.81 56.80
CA ARG A 18 -28.59 -11.15 55.58
C ARG A 18 -27.61 -10.11 55.07
N ARG A 19 -27.04 -9.29 55.95
CA ARG A 19 -26.01 -8.31 55.60
C ARG A 19 -24.76 -8.98 55.01
N ARG A 20 -24.27 -10.06 55.60
CA ARG A 20 -23.13 -10.83 55.09
C ARG A 20 -23.42 -11.43 53.71
N ARG A 21 -24.62 -11.98 53.48
CA ARG A 21 -25.02 -12.48 52.15
C ARG A 21 -25.08 -11.35 51.11
N ILE A 22 -25.65 -10.20 51.47
CA ILE A 22 -25.71 -9.03 50.59
C ILE A 22 -24.30 -8.52 50.25
N LEU A 23 -23.40 -8.46 51.22
CA LEU A 23 -22.00 -8.07 51.00
C LEU A 23 -21.24 -9.06 50.10
N LEU A 24 -21.48 -10.37 50.25
CA LEU A 24 -20.89 -11.39 49.39
C LEU A 24 -21.41 -11.30 47.95
N LEU A 25 -22.73 -11.08 47.79
CA LEU A 25 -23.33 -10.87 46.47
C LEU A 25 -22.82 -9.58 45.81
N ALA A 26 -22.77 -8.47 46.56
CA ALA A 26 -22.24 -7.20 46.07
C ALA A 26 -20.76 -7.31 45.67
N GLY A 27 -19.95 -8.00 46.49
CA GLY A 27 -18.55 -8.28 46.16
C GLY A 27 -18.40 -9.17 44.92
N GLY A 28 -19.24 -10.19 44.77
CA GLY A 28 -19.27 -11.04 43.59
C GLY A 28 -19.66 -10.29 42.32
N VAL A 29 -20.65 -9.40 42.39
CA VAL A 29 -21.06 -8.53 41.28
C VAL A 29 -19.94 -7.55 40.94
N LEU A 30 -19.31 -6.91 41.92
CA LEU A 30 -18.19 -5.99 41.69
C LEU A 30 -16.99 -6.71 41.04
N LEU A 31 -16.67 -7.92 41.51
CA LEU A 31 -15.62 -8.76 40.93
C LEU A 31 -15.97 -9.18 39.50
N GLY A 32 -17.23 -9.58 39.26
CA GLY A 32 -17.74 -9.90 37.93
C GLY A 32 -17.65 -8.70 36.98
N LEU A 33 -18.03 -7.50 37.43
CA LEU A 33 -17.86 -6.26 36.67
C LEU A 33 -16.40 -5.92 36.42
N LEU A 34 -15.50 -6.17 37.38
CA LEU A 34 -14.06 -5.97 37.20
C LEU A 34 -13.50 -6.92 36.12
N LEU A 35 -13.86 -8.20 36.18
CA LEU A 35 -13.46 -9.22 35.20
C LEU A 35 -14.02 -8.90 33.80
N VAL A 36 -15.29 -8.50 33.73
CA VAL A 36 -15.94 -8.06 32.48
C VAL A 36 -15.33 -6.75 32.00
N SER A 37 -14.91 -5.82 32.85
CA SER A 37 -14.25 -4.58 32.45
C SER A 37 -12.80 -4.78 32.00
N LEU A 38 -12.09 -5.76 32.56
CA LEU A 38 -10.79 -6.20 32.06
C LEU A 38 -10.93 -6.91 30.70
N SER A 39 -12.06 -7.58 30.47
CA SER A 39 -12.37 -8.32 29.24
C SER A 39 -13.06 -7.46 28.17
N GLY A 40 -13.79 -6.45 28.61
CA GLY A 40 -14.69 -5.60 27.86
C GLY A 40 -14.03 -4.26 27.61
N ASP A 41 -13.79 -4.01 26.32
CA ASP A 41 -13.44 -2.72 25.76
C ASP A 41 -11.99 -2.23 25.88
N GLY A 42 -11.24 -2.58 26.94
CA GLY A 42 -9.87 -2.09 27.16
C GLY A 42 -8.71 -3.07 26.90
N SER A 43 -8.96 -4.23 26.29
CA SER A 43 -7.95 -5.28 26.22
C SER A 43 -6.77 -4.90 25.31
N LEU A 44 -5.55 -4.84 25.88
CA LEU A 44 -4.22 -4.65 25.27
C LEU A 44 -3.98 -5.49 24.00
N ILE A 45 -4.82 -6.49 23.76
CA ILE A 45 -4.91 -7.32 22.56
C ILE A 45 -5.20 -6.47 21.30
N ARG A 46 -5.92 -5.35 21.39
CA ARG A 46 -6.16 -4.47 20.24
C ARG A 46 -4.89 -3.74 19.78
N LEU A 47 -4.00 -3.36 20.69
CA LEU A 47 -2.72 -2.74 20.31
C LEU A 47 -1.75 -3.77 19.71
N TYR A 48 -1.82 -5.03 20.18
CA TYR A 48 -0.98 -6.13 19.68
C TYR A 48 -1.48 -6.74 18.35
N ARG A 49 -2.80 -6.72 18.10
CA ARG A 49 -3.38 -7.11 16.79
C ARG A 49 -3.27 -6.01 15.74
N SER A 50 -3.27 -4.73 16.13
CA SER A 50 -3.03 -3.62 15.19
C SER A 50 -1.62 -3.61 14.61
N THR A 51 -0.60 -4.10 15.33
CA THR A 51 0.78 -4.08 14.83
C THR A 51 1.01 -5.08 13.70
N ARG A 52 0.39 -6.27 13.74
CA ARG A 52 0.55 -7.28 12.68
C ARG A 52 -0.20 -6.95 11.39
N GLN A 53 -1.39 -6.36 11.49
CA GLN A 53 -2.09 -5.89 10.29
C GLN A 53 -1.38 -4.67 9.70
N GLN A 54 -0.91 -3.73 10.53
CA GLN A 54 -0.14 -2.59 10.02
C GLN A 54 1.20 -3.03 9.38
N SER A 55 1.90 -4.04 9.91
CA SER A 55 3.13 -4.52 9.28
C SER A 55 2.89 -5.24 7.96
N ALA A 56 1.85 -6.08 7.89
CA ALA A 56 1.49 -6.78 6.65
C ALA A 56 1.05 -5.78 5.56
N LEU A 57 0.17 -4.83 5.89
CA LEU A 57 -0.25 -3.79 4.94
C LEU A 57 0.91 -2.89 4.52
N ARG A 58 1.87 -2.56 5.42
CA ARG A 58 3.06 -1.79 5.04
C ARG A 58 3.97 -2.56 4.08
N GLN A 59 4.16 -3.87 4.31
CA GLN A 59 4.93 -4.71 3.38
C GLN A 59 4.23 -4.84 2.02
N GLU A 60 2.90 -4.96 2.00
CA GLU A 60 2.10 -4.96 0.77
C GLU A 60 2.26 -3.64 0.00
N ILE A 61 2.21 -2.50 0.70
CA ILE A 61 2.39 -1.17 0.10
C ILE A 61 3.78 -1.03 -0.52
N GLU A 62 4.83 -1.45 0.18
CA GLU A 62 6.20 -1.36 -0.37
C GLU A 62 6.38 -2.30 -1.57
N ARG A 63 5.86 -3.54 -1.51
CA ARG A 63 5.85 -4.44 -2.68
C ARG A 63 5.12 -3.83 -3.87
N LEU A 64 3.93 -3.28 -3.66
CA LEU A 64 3.14 -2.68 -4.73
C LEU A 64 3.81 -1.42 -5.30
N LYS A 65 4.51 -0.63 -4.48
CA LYS A 65 5.30 0.51 -4.96
C LYS A 65 6.47 0.05 -5.83
N ASP A 66 7.21 -0.96 -5.40
CA ASP A 66 8.34 -1.51 -6.17
C ASP A 66 7.87 -2.09 -7.51
N GLU A 67 6.75 -2.81 -7.50
CA GLU A 67 6.14 -3.36 -8.70
C GLU A 67 5.63 -2.25 -9.64
N ASN A 68 4.99 -1.22 -9.09
CA ASN A 68 4.57 -0.05 -9.88
C ASN A 68 5.77 0.66 -10.50
N ALA A 69 6.85 0.86 -9.75
CA ALA A 69 8.08 1.48 -10.24
C ALA A 69 8.78 0.62 -11.31
N ARG A 70 8.70 -0.71 -11.23
CA ARG A 70 9.19 -1.61 -12.27
C ARG A 70 8.34 -1.51 -13.54
N LEU A 71 7.01 -1.60 -13.40
CA LEU A 71 6.08 -1.51 -14.53
C LEU A 71 6.16 -0.16 -15.24
N ARG A 72 6.31 0.94 -14.50
CA ARG A 72 6.51 2.27 -15.10
C ARG A 72 7.78 2.34 -15.95
N ARG A 73 8.89 1.78 -15.46
CA ARG A 73 10.14 1.71 -16.22
C ARG A 73 10.01 0.85 -17.47
N GLU A 74 9.26 -0.25 -17.39
CA GLU A 74 8.98 -1.12 -18.53
C GLU A 74 8.14 -0.40 -19.59
N VAL A 75 7.08 0.31 -19.17
CA VAL A 75 6.27 1.15 -20.07
C VAL A 75 7.12 2.25 -20.72
N GLU A 76 7.97 2.93 -19.95
CA GLU A 76 8.81 4.00 -20.48
C GLU A 76 9.86 3.49 -21.47
N ALA A 77 10.43 2.31 -21.23
CA ALA A 77 11.34 1.65 -22.15
C ALA A 77 10.63 1.22 -23.44
N LEU A 78 9.44 0.62 -23.33
CA LEU A 78 8.63 0.20 -24.48
C LEU A 78 8.16 1.40 -25.32
N GLN A 79 7.75 2.49 -24.69
CA GLN A 79 7.36 3.73 -25.41
C GLN A 79 8.55 4.37 -26.11
N HIS A 80 9.73 4.38 -25.50
CA HIS A 80 10.94 4.86 -26.16
C HIS A 80 11.29 4.01 -27.38
N ASP A 81 11.17 2.68 -27.27
CA ASP A 81 11.41 1.77 -28.41
C ASP A 81 10.35 1.93 -29.51
N GLU A 82 9.08 2.12 -29.17
CA GLU A 82 8.01 2.39 -30.15
C GLU A 82 8.22 3.73 -30.85
N THR A 83 8.59 4.78 -30.10
CA THR A 83 8.90 6.10 -30.68
C THR A 83 10.11 6.02 -31.61
N ARG A 84 11.16 5.27 -31.22
CA ARG A 84 12.32 4.99 -32.08
C ARG A 84 11.94 4.20 -33.32
N LEU A 85 11.09 3.19 -33.16
CA LEU A 85 10.64 2.34 -34.26
C LEU A 85 9.81 3.16 -35.25
N GLU A 86 8.96 4.06 -34.77
CA GLU A 86 8.20 5.00 -35.57
C GLU A 86 9.13 5.94 -36.36
N GLU A 87 10.15 6.50 -35.71
CA GLU A 87 11.14 7.36 -36.36
C GLU A 87 11.90 6.60 -37.47
N ILE A 88 12.33 5.36 -37.20
CA ILE A 88 12.98 4.49 -38.19
C ILE A 88 12.01 4.12 -39.33
N ALA A 89 10.74 3.83 -39.02
CA ALA A 89 9.73 3.51 -40.01
C ALA A 89 9.46 4.71 -40.93
N ARG A 90 9.34 5.91 -40.37
CA ARG A 90 9.20 7.17 -41.11
C ARG A 90 10.40 7.41 -42.03
N LEU A 91 11.63 7.23 -41.53
CA LEU A 91 12.85 7.33 -42.35
C LEU A 91 12.87 6.32 -43.50
N LYS A 92 12.50 5.05 -43.24
CA LYS A 92 12.46 4.00 -44.28
C LYS A 92 11.35 4.21 -45.31
N LEU A 93 10.21 4.79 -44.90
CA LEU A 93 9.07 5.07 -45.76
C LEU A 93 9.15 6.46 -46.43
N GLY A 94 10.17 7.27 -46.10
CA GLY A 94 10.31 8.64 -46.62
C GLY A 94 9.26 9.61 -46.09
N LEU A 95 8.63 9.30 -44.97
CA LEU A 95 7.64 10.15 -44.30
C LEU A 95 8.36 11.12 -43.36
N VAL A 96 8.03 12.41 -43.42
CA VAL A 96 8.74 13.48 -42.72
C VAL A 96 7.73 14.32 -41.94
N ARG A 97 8.01 14.61 -40.67
CA ARG A 97 7.14 15.45 -39.82
C ARG A 97 7.34 16.94 -40.19
N PRO A 98 6.33 17.81 -40.05
CA PRO A 98 6.52 19.25 -40.30
C PRO A 98 7.67 19.80 -39.45
N GLY A 99 8.73 20.31 -40.10
CA GLY A 99 9.94 20.84 -39.46
C GLY A 99 11.21 19.98 -39.57
N GLU A 100 11.13 18.75 -40.10
CA GLU A 100 12.31 17.89 -40.33
C GLU A 100 12.91 18.11 -41.74
N VAL A 101 14.25 18.08 -41.84
CA VAL A 101 14.99 18.32 -43.11
C VAL A 101 15.69 17.05 -43.57
N VAL A 102 15.32 16.54 -44.75
CA VAL A 102 15.94 15.34 -45.34
C VAL A 102 17.22 15.70 -46.09
N TYR A 103 18.38 15.25 -45.59
CA TYR A 103 19.64 15.34 -46.31
C TYR A 103 19.75 14.22 -47.34
N ARG A 104 19.82 14.57 -48.63
CA ARG A 104 20.10 13.63 -49.72
C ARG A 104 21.50 13.92 -50.26
N PHE A 105 22.42 12.99 -50.05
CA PHE A 105 23.76 13.09 -50.64
C PHE A 105 23.65 12.77 -52.14
N LEU A 106 23.76 13.80 -52.99
CA LEU A 106 24.00 13.60 -54.41
C LEU A 106 25.43 13.05 -54.53
N GLY A 107 25.56 11.76 -54.84
CA GLY A 107 26.86 11.16 -55.16
C GLY A 107 27.54 11.96 -56.27
N PRO A 108 28.89 12.02 -56.30
CA PRO A 108 29.61 12.85 -57.25
C PRO A 108 29.11 12.52 -58.64
N ALA A 109 28.57 13.53 -59.33
CA ALA A 109 28.14 13.42 -60.72
C ALA A 109 29.30 12.79 -61.48
N ARG A 110 29.14 11.53 -61.87
CA ARG A 110 30.14 10.83 -62.66
C ARG A 110 30.18 11.59 -63.97
N SER A 111 31.25 12.36 -64.15
CA SER A 111 31.54 13.13 -65.35
C SER A 111 31.73 12.16 -66.53
N ASP A 112 30.64 11.85 -67.20
CA ASP A 112 30.58 11.09 -68.44
C ASP A 112 30.55 12.00 -69.68
N ALA A 113 30.77 13.31 -69.52
CA ALA A 113 30.99 14.27 -70.61
C ALA A 113 32.41 14.21 -71.20
N GLY A 114 32.91 13.01 -71.48
CA GLY A 114 34.31 12.78 -71.85
C GLY A 114 34.56 11.57 -72.74
N ARG A 115 33.66 11.21 -73.67
CA ARG A 115 34.01 10.30 -74.76
C ARG A 115 33.01 10.34 -75.92
N GLY A 116 33.38 11.00 -77.03
CA GLY A 116 32.77 10.73 -78.34
C GLY A 116 32.71 11.93 -79.29
N GLY A 117 33.70 12.06 -80.16
CA GLY A 117 33.65 12.99 -81.31
C GLY A 117 35.04 13.47 -81.73
N GLY A 118 35.78 12.63 -82.46
CA GLY A 118 37.15 12.90 -82.91
C GLY A 118 37.27 14.05 -83.92
N PRO A 119 38.50 14.53 -84.16
CA PRO A 119 38.75 15.66 -85.06
C PRO A 119 38.63 15.21 -86.52
N ASP A 120 37.69 15.80 -87.26
CA ASP A 120 37.70 15.70 -88.72
C ASP A 120 38.75 16.67 -89.27
N ARG A 121 39.68 16.11 -90.06
CA ARG A 121 40.74 16.84 -90.76
C ARG A 121 40.35 16.89 -92.24
N ARG A 122 40.09 18.08 -92.77
CA ARG A 122 40.54 18.58 -94.09
C ARG A 122 40.03 19.98 -94.38
#